data_AF-A0A1Y3U4R2-F1
#
_entry.id   AF-A0A1Y3U4R2-F1
#
_cell.length_a   1.000
_cell.length_b   1.000
_cell.length_c   1.000
_cell.angle_alpha   90.00
_cell.angle_beta   90.00
_cell.angle_gamma   90.00
#
_symmetry.space_group_name_H-M   'P 1'
#
loop_
_entity.id
_entity.type
_entity.pdbx_description
1 polymer ?
#
loop_
_entity_poly.entity_id
_entity_poly.type
_entity_poly.pdbx_seq_one_letter_code
_entity_poly.pdbx_strand_id
1 'polypeptide(L)'
;MLLGHPDMTAEELARLIPRHSPSAIRNRRSRKGRWSKVRAPLCSRCDERPVWTESPRARKMGLCKGCYLHEMEHRRREDARANALRQSLFKERRRRS
;
A
#
# COMPACT_ATOMS: atom_id res chain seq x y z
N MET A 1 -14.70 -17.19 8.91
CA MET A 1 -13.58 -16.68 9.73
C MET A 1 -12.39 -16.17 8.92
N LEU A 2 -11.68 -16.97 8.10
CA LEU A 2 -10.49 -16.49 7.36
C LEU A 2 -10.70 -15.34 6.36
N LEU A 3 -11.94 -15.16 5.89
CA LEU A 3 -12.34 -14.16 4.90
C LEU A 3 -13.02 -12.94 5.55
N GLY A 4 -13.28 -12.97 6.86
CA GLY A 4 -14.00 -11.91 7.58
C GLY A 4 -13.15 -10.70 7.96
N HIS A 5 -11.81 -10.82 7.86
CA HIS A 5 -10.84 -9.79 8.26
C HIS A 5 -9.92 -9.44 7.08
N PRO A 6 -10.41 -8.67 6.09
CA PRO A 6 -9.61 -8.29 4.93
C PRO A 6 -8.53 -7.24 5.25
N ASP A 7 -8.69 -6.53 6.35
CA ASP A 7 -7.80 -5.55 6.93
C ASP A 7 -6.53 -6.15 7.57
N MET A 8 -6.63 -7.40 8.04
CA MET A 8 -5.52 -8.13 8.68
C MET A 8 -4.61 -8.85 7.67
N THR A 9 -3.31 -8.79 7.94
CA THR A 9 -2.28 -9.58 7.23
C THR A 9 -2.45 -11.07 7.47
N ALA A 10 -1.83 -11.89 6.61
CA ALA A 10 -1.85 -13.34 6.80
C ALA A 10 -1.17 -13.78 8.10
N GLU A 11 -0.17 -13.03 8.58
CA GLU A 11 0.53 -13.30 9.83
C GLU A 11 -0.32 -12.98 11.06
N GLU A 12 -0.95 -11.81 11.08
CA GLU A 12 -1.88 -11.43 12.17
C GLU A 12 -3.04 -12.41 12.25
N LEU A 13 -3.57 -12.84 11.11
CA LEU A 13 -4.65 -13.81 11.05
C LEU A 13 -4.21 -15.22 11.46
N ALA A 14 -2.96 -15.61 11.18
CA ALA A 14 -2.41 -16.88 11.64
C ALA A 14 -2.22 -16.90 13.17
N ARG A 15 -1.89 -15.76 13.79
CA ARG A 15 -1.81 -15.63 15.26
C ARG A 15 -3.18 -15.78 15.91
N LEU A 16 -4.24 -15.27 15.27
CA LEU A 16 -5.61 -15.36 15.77
C LEU A 16 -6.27 -16.73 15.52
N ILE A 17 -5.82 -17.45 14.49
CA ILE A 17 -6.38 -18.75 14.09
C ILE A 17 -5.23 -19.78 14.04
N PRO A 18 -4.91 -20.44 15.18
CA PRO A 18 -3.72 -21.30 15.31
C PRO A 18 -3.69 -22.48 14.33
N ARG A 19 -4.84 -22.83 13.75
CA ARG A 19 -4.99 -23.94 12.80
C ARG A 19 -4.47 -23.64 11.39
N HIS A 20 -4.09 -22.40 11.07
CA HIS A 20 -3.69 -22.00 9.72
C HIS A 20 -2.37 -21.24 9.70
N SER A 21 -1.40 -21.73 8.93
CA SER A 21 -0.14 -21.04 8.68
C SER A 21 -0.34 -19.81 7.78
N PRO A 22 0.52 -18.77 7.86
CA PRO A 22 0.44 -17.60 6.98
C PRO A 22 0.43 -17.98 5.49
N SER A 23 1.22 -18.97 5.10
CA SER A 23 1.26 -19.48 3.72
C SER A 23 -0.03 -20.17 3.29
N ALA A 24 -0.68 -20.93 4.17
CA ALA A 24 -1.99 -21.53 3.89
C ALA A 24 -3.08 -20.45 3.72
N ILE A 25 -3.00 -19.36 4.51
CA ILE A 25 -3.91 -18.22 4.42
C ILE A 25 -3.70 -17.47 3.10
N ARG A 26 -2.45 -17.21 2.70
CA ARG A 26 -2.12 -16.61 1.39
C ARG A 26 -2.62 -17.46 0.23
N ASN A 27 -2.34 -18.77 0.25
CA ASN A 27 -2.82 -19.70 -0.78
C ASN A 27 -4.34 -19.76 -0.87
N ARG A 28 -5.04 -19.79 0.27
CA ARG A 28 -6.51 -19.80 0.30
C ARG A 28 -7.09 -18.48 -0.19
N ARG A 29 -6.49 -17.32 0.17
CA ARG A 29 -6.87 -15.99 -0.33
C ARG A 29 -6.65 -15.87 -1.83
N SER A 30 -5.47 -16.26 -2.33
CA SER A 30 -5.13 -16.27 -3.77
C SER A 30 -6.07 -17.17 -4.57
N ARG A 31 -6.29 -18.41 -4.10
CA ARG A 31 -7.22 -19.35 -4.73
C ARG A 31 -8.63 -18.78 -4.78
N LYS A 32 -9.15 -18.19 -3.69
CA LYS A 32 -10.50 -17.57 -3.68
C LYS A 32 -10.57 -16.30 -4.54
N GLY A 33 -9.52 -15.47 -4.57
CA GLY A 33 -9.45 -14.25 -5.39
C GLY A 33 -9.59 -14.53 -6.89
N ARG A 34 -9.09 -15.69 -7.35
CA ARG A 34 -9.26 -16.17 -8.72
C ARG A 34 -10.72 -16.53 -9.09
N TRP A 35 -11.58 -16.85 -8.12
CA TRP A 35 -12.94 -17.39 -8.37
C TRP A 35 -14.11 -16.52 -7.86
N SER A 36 -13.87 -15.43 -7.12
CA SER A 36 -14.96 -14.56 -6.65
C SER A 36 -15.05 -13.27 -7.47
N LYS A 37 -16.09 -13.15 -8.30
CA LYS A 37 -16.42 -11.97 -9.13
C LYS A 37 -16.67 -10.65 -8.35
N VAL A 38 -16.57 -10.63 -7.01
CA VAL A 38 -17.09 -9.53 -6.16
C VAL A 38 -16.09 -9.05 -5.08
N ARG A 39 -14.79 -9.40 -5.16
CA ARG A 39 -13.82 -8.91 -4.16
C ARG A 39 -12.92 -7.83 -4.73
N ALA A 40 -12.81 -6.72 -3.99
CA ALA A 40 -11.91 -5.61 -4.28
C ALA A 40 -10.50 -6.14 -4.63
N PRO A 41 -9.83 -5.58 -5.65
CA PRO A 41 -8.51 -6.02 -6.08
C PRO A 41 -7.53 -6.00 -4.92
N LEU A 42 -6.52 -6.88 -4.96
CA LEU A 42 -5.42 -6.87 -4.00
C LEU A 42 -4.45 -5.71 -4.32
N CYS A 43 -3.75 -5.25 -3.30
CA CYS A 43 -2.74 -4.22 -3.40
C CYS A 43 -1.61 -4.64 -4.34
N SER A 44 -1.36 -3.85 -5.38
CA SER A 44 -0.31 -4.11 -6.37
C SER A 44 1.11 -4.13 -5.80
N ARG A 45 1.32 -3.63 -4.57
CA ARG A 45 2.64 -3.56 -3.93
C ARG A 45 2.93 -4.72 -2.99
N CYS A 46 1.93 -5.16 -2.23
CA CYS A 46 2.13 -6.20 -1.20
C CYS A 46 1.35 -7.48 -1.46
N ASP A 47 0.41 -7.50 -2.41
CA ASP A 47 -0.46 -8.64 -2.75
C ASP A 47 -1.21 -9.29 -1.57
N GLU A 48 -1.23 -8.65 -0.40
CA GLU A 48 -1.76 -9.23 0.83
C GLU A 48 -3.07 -8.60 1.28
N ARG A 49 -3.21 -7.29 1.07
CA ARG A 49 -4.32 -6.46 1.56
C ARG A 49 -5.15 -5.95 0.37
N PRO A 50 -6.47 -5.74 0.53
CA PRO A 50 -7.29 -5.15 -0.53
C PRO A 50 -6.86 -3.71 -0.82
N VAL A 51 -7.10 -3.27 -2.05
CA VAL A 51 -6.98 -1.87 -2.46
C VAL A 51 -7.88 -1.01 -1.58
N TRP A 52 -7.36 0.14 -1.15
CA TRP A 52 -8.11 1.07 -0.31
C TRP A 52 -9.12 1.85 -1.17
N THR A 53 -10.36 1.38 -1.17
CA THR A 53 -11.43 1.88 -2.05
C THR A 53 -12.00 3.23 -1.63
N GLU A 54 -11.90 3.60 -0.35
CA GLU A 54 -12.39 4.88 0.20
C GLU A 54 -11.58 6.08 -0.32
N SER A 55 -10.30 5.88 -0.64
CA SER A 55 -9.45 6.92 -1.23
C SER A 55 -9.43 6.77 -2.76
N PRO A 56 -9.98 7.73 -3.53
CA PRO A 56 -9.95 7.67 -4.99
C PRO A 56 -8.53 7.59 -5.54
N ARG A 57 -7.57 8.24 -4.88
CA ARG A 57 -6.16 8.22 -5.24
C ARG A 57 -5.52 6.86 -5.01
N ALA A 58 -5.73 6.28 -3.82
CA ALA A 58 -5.21 4.94 -3.52
C ALA A 58 -5.83 3.89 -4.45
N ARG A 59 -7.12 4.02 -4.76
CA ARG A 59 -7.83 3.17 -5.74
C ARG A 59 -7.23 3.27 -7.13
N LYS A 60 -6.96 4.48 -7.63
CA LYS A 60 -6.31 4.69 -8.94
C LYS A 60 -4.91 4.07 -8.99
N MET A 61 -4.19 4.06 -7.87
CA MET A 61 -2.85 3.48 -7.76
C MET A 61 -2.87 1.96 -7.49
N GLY A 62 -4.03 1.38 -7.20
CA GLY A 62 -4.14 -0.03 -6.82
C GLY A 62 -3.45 -0.37 -5.49
N LEU A 63 -3.40 0.56 -4.54
CA LEU A 63 -2.67 0.37 -3.27
C LEU A 63 -3.63 0.17 -2.08
N CYS A 64 -3.23 -0.69 -1.14
CA CYS A 64 -3.85 -0.72 0.19
C CYS A 64 -3.48 0.53 1.00
N LYS A 65 -4.19 0.77 2.10
CA LYS A 65 -3.99 1.96 2.95
C LYS A 65 -2.55 2.11 3.42
N GLY A 66 -1.92 1.02 3.89
CA GLY A 66 -0.53 1.04 4.37
C GLY A 66 0.47 1.40 3.27
N CYS A 67 0.40 0.69 2.13
CA CYS A 67 1.29 0.95 1.00
C CYS A 67 1.07 2.34 0.38
N TYR A 68 -0.17 2.83 0.35
CA TYR A 68 -0.47 4.18 -0.11
C TYR A 68 0.13 5.25 0.80
N LEU A 69 -0.01 5.12 2.12
CA LEU A 69 0.56 6.10 3.05
C LEU A 69 2.09 6.14 2.97
N HIS A 70 2.74 4.97 2.89
CA HIS A 70 4.18 4.88 2.70
C HIS A 70 4.64 5.52 1.38
N GLU A 71 3.92 5.26 0.29
CA GLU A 71 4.20 5.86 -1.02
C GLU A 71 4.05 7.39 -0.99
N MET A 72 3.01 7.90 -0.33
CA MET A 72 2.80 9.34 -0.20
C MET A 72 3.85 10.01 0.69
N GLU A 73 4.31 9.34 1.75
CA GLU A 73 5.42 9.83 2.56
C GLU A 73 6.71 9.90 1.74
N HIS A 74 7.02 8.85 0.98
CA HIS A 74 8.18 8.82 0.10
C HIS A 74 8.17 9.99 -0.90
N ARG A 75 7.04 10.19 -1.59
CA ARG A 75 6.87 11.31 -2.54
C ARG A 75 7.05 12.67 -1.88
N ARG A 76 6.49 12.87 -0.68
CA ARG A 76 6.67 14.12 0.08
C ARG A 76 8.14 14.42 0.39
N ARG A 77 8.92 13.40 0.73
CA ARG A 77 10.37 13.55 0.99
C ARG A 77 11.13 13.94 -0.29
N GLU A 78 10.80 13.30 -1.41
CA GLU A 78 11.39 13.64 -2.72
C GLU A 78 11.03 15.06 -3.15
N ASP A 79 9.77 15.47 -3.00
CA ASP A 79 9.31 16.83 -3.31
C ASP A 79 10.03 17.87 -2.44
N ALA A 80 10.23 17.59 -1.15
CA ALA A 80 10.96 18.46 -0.24
C ALA A 80 12.43 18.62 -0.67
N ARG A 81 13.10 17.53 -1.06
CA ARG A 81 14.47 17.56 -1.59
C ARG A 81 14.55 18.38 -2.88
N ALA A 82 13.64 18.15 -3.82
CA ALA A 82 13.58 18.90 -5.07
C ALA A 82 13.29 20.39 -4.84
N ASN A 83 12.47 20.74 -3.85
CA ASN A 83 12.22 22.13 -3.48
C ASN A 83 13.45 22.79 -2.85
N ALA A 84 14.14 22.09 -1.95
CA ALA A 84 15.38 22.59 -1.34
C ALA A 84 16.45 22.88 -2.40
N LEU A 85 16.61 21.98 -3.38
CA LEU A 85 17.52 22.19 -4.51
C LEU A 85 17.12 23.40 -5.36
N ARG A 86 15.82 23.57 -5.67
CA ARG A 86 15.34 24.76 -6.39
C ARG A 86 15.63 26.04 -5.64
N GLN A 87 15.46 26.05 -4.32
CA GLN A 87 15.76 27.20 -3.48
C GLN A 87 17.27 27.51 -3.41
N SER A 88 18.14 26.49 -3.33
CA SER A 88 19.59 26.71 -3.32
C SER A 88 20.05 27.33 -4.64
N LEU A 89 19.62 26.77 -5.78
CA LEU A 89 19.94 27.29 -7.11
C LEU A 89 19.44 28.72 -7.31
N PHE A 90 18.24 29.03 -6.81
CA PHE A 90 17.70 30.38 -6.87
C PHE A 90 18.53 31.38 -6.05
N LYS A 91 18.95 31.00 -4.83
CA LYS A 91 19.81 31.84 -3.98
C LYS A 91 21.19 32.04 -4.59
N GLU A 92 21.80 31.01 -5.16
CA GLU A 92 23.08 31.12 -5.86
C GLU A 92 22.99 32.06 -7.06
N ARG A 93 21.93 31.94 -7.86
CA ARG A 93 21.70 32.86 -8.98
C ARG A 93 21.59 34.30 -8.51
N ARG A 94 20.80 34.57 -7.45
CA ARG A 94 20.69 35.92 -6.88
C ARG A 94 22.02 36.46 -6.34
N ARG A 95 22.92 35.62 -5.83
CA ARG A 95 24.23 36.06 -5.32
C ARG A 95 25.22 36.41 -6.44
N ARG A 96 24.98 35.95 -7.66
CA ARG A 96 25.83 36.18 -8.84
C ARG A 96 25.32 37.34 -9.72
N SER A 97 24.15 37.88 -9.42
CA SER A 97 23.58 39.08 -10.06
C SER A 97 23.82 40.30 -9.18
#